data_AF-A0A6L8QBL3-F1
#
_entry.id   AF-A0A6L8QBL3-F1
#
_cell.length_a   1.000
_cell.length_b   1.000
_cell.length_c   1.000
_cell.angle_alpha   90.00
_cell.angle_beta   90.00
_cell.angle_gamma   90.00
#
_symmetry.space_group_name_H-M   'P 1'
#
loop_
_entity.id
_entity.type
_entity.pdbx_description
1 polymer ?
#
loop_
_entity_poly.entity_id
_entity_poly.type
_entity_poly.pdbx_seq_one_letter_code
_entity_poly.pdbx_strand_id
1 'polypeptide(L)'
;PEGPEYFPKGMVTDCPETFLFGEIIREKILKLTRFEVPHSVAVVVEDMYEQENGVIQIDATIYAEKDSQKKILIGEKGNMLKSIGRQARQEIEKRLGTKVFLNLFIKVKTNWRDQKRTIKEFGYTHDSF
;
A
#
# COMPACT_ATOMS: atom_id res chain seq x y z
N PRO A 1 19.77 10.98 24.27
CA PRO A 1 20.41 11.00 22.93
C PRO A 1 19.35 11.26 21.87
N GLU A 2 19.43 12.42 21.20
CA GLU A 2 18.60 12.75 20.05
C GLU A 2 19.00 11.83 18.89
N GLY A 3 18.09 10.94 18.49
CA GLY A 3 18.26 10.10 17.32
C GLY A 3 18.16 10.95 16.05
N PRO A 4 18.78 10.53 14.93
CA PRO A 4 18.69 11.29 13.69
C PRO A 4 17.23 11.34 13.24
N GLU A 5 16.72 12.54 13.01
CA GLU A 5 15.38 12.78 12.45
C GLU A 5 15.43 12.36 10.97
N TYR A 6 15.11 11.09 10.68
CA TYR A 6 15.29 10.52 9.34
C TYR A 6 14.25 10.98 8.31
N PHE A 7 13.16 11.63 8.74
CA PHE A 7 12.09 12.09 7.84
C PHE A 7 11.57 13.48 8.24
N PRO A 8 11.65 14.49 7.35
CA PRO A 8 11.12 15.81 7.64
C PRO A 8 9.59 15.76 7.74
N LYS A 9 9.06 16.32 8.84
CA LYS A 9 7.62 16.45 9.12
C LYS A 9 6.91 17.16 7.96
N GLY A 10 6.15 16.42 7.16
CA GLY A 10 5.33 16.96 6.07
C GLY A 10 5.80 16.62 4.65
N MET A 11 6.69 15.65 4.48
CA MET A 11 7.09 15.21 3.14
C MET A 11 5.99 14.33 2.53
N VAL A 12 5.16 14.93 1.67
CA VAL A 12 4.44 14.19 0.61
C VAL A 12 5.54 13.62 -0.30
N THR A 13 5.98 12.40 -0.01
CA THR A 13 7.29 11.96 -0.46
C THR A 13 7.20 11.26 -1.81
N ASP A 14 7.68 11.94 -2.85
CA ASP A 14 8.15 11.40 -4.13
C ASP A 14 9.39 10.49 -3.89
N CYS A 15 9.24 9.46 -3.03
CA CYS A 15 10.29 8.52 -2.67
C CYS A 15 10.12 7.19 -3.41
N PRO A 16 11.20 6.58 -3.93
CA PRO A 16 11.16 5.22 -4.48
C PRO A 16 10.63 4.18 -3.48
N GLU A 17 10.78 4.44 -2.18
CA GLU A 17 10.38 3.54 -1.11
C GLU A 17 8.86 3.37 -0.98
N THR A 18 8.07 4.43 -1.24
CA THR A 18 6.60 4.34 -1.19
C THR A 18 6.07 3.43 -2.29
N PHE A 19 6.64 3.53 -3.49
CA PHE A 19 6.37 2.62 -4.60
C PHE A 19 6.77 1.17 -4.23
N LEU A 20 7.96 0.97 -3.67
CA LEU A 20 8.41 -0.34 -3.23
C LEU A 20 7.47 -0.95 -2.18
N PHE A 21 7.01 -0.18 -1.19
CA PHE A 21 6.07 -0.66 -0.18
C PHE A 21 4.69 -0.97 -0.78
N GLY A 22 4.21 -0.14 -1.71
CA GLY A 22 3.03 -0.44 -2.51
C GLY A 22 3.17 -1.77 -3.25
N GLU A 23 4.32 -2.02 -3.87
CA GLU A 23 4.60 -3.28 -4.59
C GLU A 23 4.73 -4.48 -3.64
N ILE A 24 5.30 -4.33 -2.44
CA ILE A 24 5.32 -5.39 -1.43
C ILE A 24 3.90 -5.77 -1.03
N ILE A 25 3.03 -4.80 -0.78
CA ILE A 25 1.63 -5.04 -0.45
C ILE A 25 0.93 -5.72 -1.64
N ARG A 26 1.15 -5.23 -2.87
CA ARG A 26 0.62 -5.82 -4.10
C ARG A 26 1.06 -7.27 -4.24
N GLU A 27 2.32 -7.58 -4.00
CA GLU A 27 2.85 -8.94 -4.03
C GLU A 27 2.10 -9.87 -3.04
N LYS A 28 1.80 -9.40 -1.82
CA LYS A 28 1.03 -10.19 -0.85
C LYS A 28 -0.41 -10.41 -1.31
N ILE A 29 -1.02 -9.41 -1.93
CA ILE A 29 -2.35 -9.56 -2.54
C ILE A 29 -2.30 -10.62 -3.64
N LEU A 30 -1.32 -10.56 -4.55
CA LEU A 30 -1.15 -11.55 -5.62
C LEU A 30 -0.94 -12.98 -5.08
N LYS A 31 -0.18 -13.13 -3.99
CA LYS A 31 0.09 -14.44 -3.37
C LYS A 31 -1.11 -15.03 -2.65
N LEU A 32 -1.95 -14.19 -2.05
CA LEU A 32 -3.06 -14.63 -1.18
C LEU A 32 -4.41 -14.67 -1.89
N THR A 33 -4.56 -13.93 -2.99
CA THR A 33 -5.78 -13.94 -3.81
C THR A 33 -5.64 -14.88 -5.00
N ARG A 34 -6.77 -15.37 -5.51
CA ARG A 34 -6.86 -16.20 -6.72
C ARG A 34 -7.87 -15.53 -7.68
N PHE A 35 -8.04 -16.05 -8.90
CA PHE A 35 -9.03 -15.59 -9.90
C PHE A 35 -8.69 -14.22 -10.53
N GLU A 36 -9.68 -13.36 -10.83
CA GLU A 36 -9.47 -12.07 -11.53
C GLU A 36 -8.90 -10.94 -10.65
N VAL A 37 -8.87 -11.10 -9.32
CA VAL A 37 -8.39 -10.07 -8.38
C VAL A 37 -6.93 -9.62 -8.62
N PRO A 38 -5.96 -10.52 -8.88
CA PRO A 38 -4.54 -10.18 -9.06
C PRO A 38 -4.26 -9.12 -10.14
N HIS A 39 -5.04 -9.12 -11.22
CA HIS A 39 -4.80 -8.23 -12.36
C HIS A 39 -5.56 -6.90 -12.27
N SER A 40 -6.49 -6.75 -11.33
CA SER A 40 -7.42 -5.61 -11.23
C SER A 40 -7.17 -4.73 -10.00
N VAL A 41 -6.01 -4.89 -9.34
CA VAL A 41 -5.68 -4.15 -8.12
C VAL A 41 -4.48 -3.23 -8.31
N ALA A 42 -4.58 -2.02 -7.77
CA ALA A 42 -3.46 -1.11 -7.55
C ALA A 42 -3.29 -0.85 -6.07
N VAL A 43 -2.07 -0.62 -5.63
CA VAL A 43 -1.78 -0.19 -4.26
C VAL A 43 -1.02 1.11 -4.32
N VAL A 44 -1.49 2.09 -3.56
CA VAL A 44 -0.90 3.42 -3.48
C VAL A 44 -0.68 3.74 -2.02
N VAL A 45 0.55 4.10 -1.67
CA VAL A 45 0.85 4.67 -0.35
C VAL A 45 0.46 6.14 -0.42
N GLU A 46 -0.57 6.51 0.35
CA GLU A 46 -1.08 7.89 0.41
C GLU A 46 -0.23 8.74 1.35
N ASP A 47 0.25 8.17 2.45
CA ASP A 47 1.05 8.90 3.44
C ASP A 47 2.03 7.97 4.18
N MET A 48 3.17 8.51 4.59
CA MET A 48 4.17 7.82 5.40
C MET A 48 4.88 8.81 6.31
N TYR A 49 4.85 8.55 7.62
CA TYR A 49 5.44 9.44 8.62
C TYR A 49 5.84 8.68 9.88
N GLU A 50 6.79 9.23 10.62
CA GLU A 50 7.17 8.74 11.93
C GLU A 50 6.24 9.32 13.01
N GLN A 51 5.67 8.46 13.84
CA GLN A 51 4.91 8.86 15.01
C GLN A 51 5.82 9.26 16.16
N GLU A 52 5.30 10.01 17.15
CA GLU A 52 6.04 10.45 18.34
C GLU A 52 6.66 9.31 19.16
N ASN A 53 6.15 8.09 19.01
CA ASN A 53 6.65 6.88 19.67
C ASN A 53 7.75 6.14 18.86
N GLY A 54 8.22 6.71 17.74
CA GLY A 54 9.22 6.13 16.85
C GLY A 54 8.71 5.01 15.92
N VAL A 55 7.38 4.82 15.84
CA VAL A 55 6.76 3.87 14.90
C VAL A 55 6.52 4.58 13.57
N ILE A 56 6.93 3.95 12.48
CA ILE A 56 6.60 4.44 11.13
C ILE A 56 5.16 4.06 10.81
N GLN A 57 4.32 5.05 10.58
CA GLN A 57 2.99 4.84 10.04
C GLN A 57 3.04 4.90 8.52
N ILE A 58 2.36 3.95 7.88
CA ILE A 58 2.19 3.89 6.42
C ILE A 58 0.70 3.73 6.15
N ASP A 59 0.12 4.73 5.49
CA ASP A 59 -1.26 4.71 5.03
C ASP A 59 -1.28 4.33 3.56
N ALA A 60 -1.85 3.16 3.23
CA ALA A 60 -1.94 2.68 1.85
C ALA A 60 -3.38 2.33 1.47
N THR A 61 -3.78 2.75 0.27
CA THR A 61 -5.06 2.40 -0.34
C THR A 61 -4.86 1.33 -1.42
N ILE A 62 -5.62 0.26 -1.29
CA ILE A 62 -5.82 -0.79 -2.30
C ILE A 62 -7.03 -0.40 -3.14
N TYR A 63 -6.81 -0.14 -4.42
CA TYR A 63 -7.86 0.14 -5.40
C TYR A 63 -8.28 -1.15 -6.10
N ALA A 64 -9.57 -1.44 -6.09
CA ALA A 64 -10.19 -2.54 -6.84
C ALA A 64 -11.12 -1.98 -7.92
N GLU A 65 -11.31 -2.73 -9.01
CA GLU A 65 -12.21 -2.32 -10.11
C GLU A 65 -13.68 -2.64 -9.83
N LYS A 66 -13.95 -3.71 -9.08
CA LYS A 66 -15.31 -4.21 -8.79
C LYS A 66 -15.53 -4.42 -7.29
N ASP A 67 -16.78 -4.30 -6.84
CA ASP A 67 -17.16 -4.57 -5.45
C ASP A 67 -16.96 -6.05 -5.05
N SER A 68 -17.13 -6.97 -6.01
CA SER A 68 -16.83 -8.39 -5.81
C SER A 68 -15.36 -8.62 -5.42
N GLN A 69 -14.43 -7.88 -6.04
CA GLN A 69 -13.00 -7.95 -5.72
C GLN A 69 -12.72 -7.38 -4.33
N LYS A 70 -13.36 -6.26 -3.97
CA LYS A 70 -13.29 -5.71 -2.60
C LYS A 70 -13.73 -6.73 -1.56
N LYS A 71 -14.81 -7.47 -1.80
CA LYS A 71 -15.26 -8.53 -0.89
C LYS A 71 -14.22 -9.65 -0.73
N ILE A 72 -13.55 -10.04 -1.81
CA ILE A 72 -12.47 -11.05 -1.77
C ILE A 72 -11.25 -10.52 -0.99
N LEU A 73 -10.87 -9.26 -1.20
CA LEU A 73 -9.75 -8.61 -0.50
C LEU A 73 -9.99 -8.46 1.00
N ILE A 74 -11.23 -8.14 1.40
CA ILE A 74 -11.62 -8.14 2.82
C ILE A 74 -11.59 -9.59 3.34
N GLY A 75 -12.16 -10.53 2.59
CA GLY A 75 -12.32 -11.92 2.98
C GLY A 75 -13.34 -12.09 4.12
N GLU A 76 -13.54 -13.34 4.55
CA GLU A 76 -14.47 -13.62 5.65
C GLU A 76 -14.03 -12.91 6.93
N LYS A 77 -14.89 -12.04 7.48
CA LYS A 77 -14.63 -11.24 8.70
C LYS A 77 -13.34 -10.40 8.65
N GLY A 78 -12.86 -10.01 7.46
CA GLY A 78 -11.63 -9.23 7.32
C GLY A 78 -10.34 -10.05 7.42
N ASN A 79 -10.42 -11.39 7.46
CA ASN A 79 -9.24 -12.25 7.65
C ASN A 79 -8.22 -12.15 6.51
N MET A 80 -8.69 -11.91 5.27
CA MET A 80 -7.79 -11.78 4.12
C MET A 80 -6.98 -10.49 4.22
N LEU A 81 -7.64 -9.36 4.43
CA LEU A 81 -6.98 -8.06 4.60
C LEU A 81 -5.99 -8.06 5.78
N LYS A 82 -6.38 -8.68 6.90
CA LYS A 82 -5.48 -8.86 8.06
C LYS A 82 -4.24 -9.68 7.71
N SER A 83 -4.40 -10.74 6.90
CA SER A 83 -3.28 -11.59 6.49
C SER A 83 -2.34 -10.85 5.53
N ILE A 84 -2.90 -10.11 4.56
CA ILE A 84 -2.13 -9.25 3.65
C ILE A 84 -1.35 -8.21 4.46
N GLY A 85 -2.03 -7.46 5.32
CA GLY A 85 -1.41 -6.43 6.15
C GLY A 85 -0.33 -6.98 7.07
N ARG A 86 -0.57 -8.14 7.72
CA ARG A 86 0.43 -8.77 8.59
C ARG A 86 1.70 -9.15 7.81
N GLN A 87 1.56 -9.80 6.65
CA GLN A 87 2.72 -10.24 5.87
C GLN A 87 3.47 -9.07 5.25
N ALA A 88 2.77 -8.06 4.73
CA ALA A 88 3.38 -6.86 4.18
C ALA A 88 4.13 -6.08 5.27
N ARG A 89 3.47 -5.84 6.43
CA ARG A 89 4.07 -5.14 7.57
C ARG A 89 5.35 -5.83 8.04
N GLN A 90 5.34 -7.15 8.20
CA GLN A 90 6.54 -7.89 8.63
C GLN A 90 7.71 -7.76 7.65
N GLU A 91 7.45 -7.65 6.36
CA GLU A 91 8.51 -7.46 5.36
C GLU A 91 9.03 -6.03 5.36
N ILE A 92 8.13 -5.05 5.47
CA ILE A 92 8.49 -3.63 5.56
C ILE A 92 9.29 -3.35 6.85
N GLU A 93 8.87 -3.90 8.00
CA GLU A 93 9.61 -3.80 9.28
C GLU A 93 11.03 -4.37 9.16
N LYS A 94 11.20 -5.51 8.46
CA LYS A 94 12.52 -6.10 8.24
C LYS A 94 13.42 -5.23 7.36
N ARG A 95 12.84 -4.53 6.38
CA ARG A 95 13.59 -3.65 5.47
C ARG A 95 13.97 -2.34 6.14
N LEU A 96 13.07 -1.75 6.93
CA LEU A 96 13.31 -0.48 7.62
C LEU A 96 14.07 -0.66 8.95
N GLY A 97 14.06 -1.85 9.54
CA GLY A 97 14.68 -2.10 10.85
C GLY A 97 13.94 -1.44 12.02
N THR A 98 12.73 -0.92 11.80
CA THR A 98 11.89 -0.27 12.80
C THR A 98 10.48 -0.86 12.81
N LYS A 99 9.71 -0.55 13.85
CA LYS A 99 8.31 -0.95 13.94
C LYS A 99 7.48 -0.14 12.95
N VAL A 100 6.54 -0.83 12.31
CA VAL A 100 5.65 -0.23 11.31
C VAL A 100 4.21 -0.45 11.71
N PHE A 101 3.44 0.63 11.66
CA PHE A 101 1.98 0.60 11.67
C PHE A 101 1.46 0.75 10.24
N LEU A 102 1.09 -0.38 9.63
CA LEU A 102 0.56 -0.41 8.27
C LEU A 102 -0.96 -0.31 8.31
N ASN A 103 -1.49 0.81 7.82
CA ASN A 103 -2.91 1.06 7.70
C ASN A 103 -3.35 0.81 6.25
N LEU A 104 -4.28 -0.12 6.05
CA LEU A 104 -4.74 -0.52 4.71
C LEU A 104 -6.21 -0.17 4.50
N PHE A 105 -6.48 0.61 3.46
CA PHE A 105 -7.82 0.93 3.00
C PHE A 105 -8.15 0.20 1.71
N ILE A 106 -9.42 -0.13 1.49
CA ILE A 106 -9.89 -0.69 0.21
C ILE A 106 -10.93 0.24 -0.40
N LYS A 107 -10.60 0.84 -1.54
CA LYS A 107 -11.50 1.69 -2.34
C LYS A 107 -11.85 0.96 -3.65
N VAL A 108 -13.11 1.06 -4.08
CA VAL A 108 -13.53 0.56 -5.40
C VAL A 108 -13.56 1.76 -6.34
N LYS A 109 -12.85 1.68 -7.46
CA LYS A 109 -12.83 2.72 -8.49
C LYS A 109 -12.97 2.05 -9.86
N THR A 110 -14.14 2.13 -10.46
CA THR A 110 -14.39 1.47 -11.76
C THR A 110 -13.54 2.13 -12.86
N ASN A 111 -12.96 1.31 -13.73
CA ASN A 111 -12.19 1.77 -14.90
C ASN A 111 -11.02 2.72 -14.54
N TRP A 112 -10.38 2.50 -13.39
CA TRP A 112 -9.28 3.36 -12.92
C TRP A 112 -8.05 3.26 -13.83
N ARG A 113 -7.86 2.13 -14.51
CA ARG A 113 -6.75 1.86 -15.45
C ARG A 113 -6.85 2.65 -16.76
N ASP A 114 -8.05 3.01 -17.19
CA ASP A 114 -8.28 3.82 -18.39
C ASP A 114 -8.22 5.32 -18.10
N GLN A 115 -8.37 5.69 -16.83
CA GLN A 115 -8.31 7.08 -16.41
C GLN A 115 -6.85 7.51 -16.26
N LYS A 116 -6.26 8.08 -17.32
CA LYS A 116 -4.90 8.67 -17.32
C LYS A 116 -4.61 9.57 -16.11
N ARG A 117 -5.63 10.26 -15.59
CA ARG A 117 -5.54 11.09 -14.38
C ARG A 117 -5.29 10.26 -13.12
N THR A 118 -5.98 9.14 -13.01
CA THR A 118 -5.86 8.20 -11.90
C THR A 118 -4.54 7.43 -11.93
N ILE A 119 -4.05 7.09 -13.12
CA ILE A 119 -2.72 6.52 -13.33
C ILE A 119 -1.60 7.46 -12.84
N LYS A 120 -1.71 8.76 -13.16
CA LYS A 120 -0.79 9.81 -12.65
C LYS A 120 -0.89 10.00 -11.14
N GLU A 121 -2.10 9.99 -10.58
CA GLU A 121 -2.31 10.10 -9.12
C GLU A 121 -1.80 8.88 -8.34
N PHE A 122 -1.68 7.72 -9.00
CA PHE A 122 -1.20 6.48 -8.38
C PHE A 122 0.31 6.26 -8.56
N GLY A 123 1.04 7.23 -9.12
CA GLY A 123 2.48 7.12 -9.36
C GLY A 123 2.88 6.21 -10.53
N TYR A 124 1.92 5.69 -11.31
CA TYR A 124 2.19 4.91 -12.52
C TYR A 124 2.46 5.83 -13.71
N THR A 125 3.49 6.68 -13.65
CA THR A 125 3.85 7.52 -14.79
C THR A 125 4.38 6.63 -15.92
N HIS A 126 3.86 6.79 -17.14
CA HIS A 126 4.23 6.03 -18.35
C HIS A 126 5.69 6.27 -18.83
N ASP A 127 6.56 6.82 -17.98
CA ASP A 127 7.89 7.35 -18.35
C ASP A 127 9.04 6.62 -17.63
N SER A 128 8.87 5.34 -17.30
CA SER A 128 9.94 4.53 -16.72
C SER A 128 9.87 3.09 -17.22
N PHE A 129 10.17 2.92 -18.51
CA PHE A 129 10.74 1.71 -19.09
C PHE A 129 11.94 2.10 -19.94
#